data_AF-A0A1U7V5V8-F1
#
_entry.id   AF-A0A1U7V5V8-F1
#
_cell.length_a   1.000
_cell.length_b   1.000
_cell.length_c   1.000
_cell.angle_alpha   90.00
_cell.angle_beta   90.00
_cell.angle_gamma   90.00
#
_symmetry.space_group_name_H-M   'P 1'
#
loop_
_entity.id
_entity.type
_entity.pdbx_description
1 polymer ?
#
loop_
_entity_poly.entity_id
_entity_poly.type
_entity_poly.pdbx_seq_one_letter_code
_entity_poly.pdbx_strand_id
1 'polypeptide(L)'
;MTSSWQRKELPFLILYAVGFYFIIIRRSLQISHDHYTKLYGLRPGWISDRLNDVSDAQWRNFRGNLPILTLVFGIFALVATVSRSYGLKAKGMSIVWLLLSMAYLSYLHGACIVYILSIASANYLLVKVCGRTKYVFLLWIFNLTFLICNRVYGGYPFSLFGPKWAYLDNYRGTFRWHICFNFVVLRMISFGYDYHWAGHDNRFDQEKHVQRCNNCSSGKTCYQLLQGRSLKSDTFSLTIYLCYLIYAPLYIAGPIISFNAFASQLDAPQKTYSVQDVVWYGLRWIFSLMLMETMTHFFYYNAFAINVTWKYLSPLDIFVIGYIKMQHL
;
A
#
# COMPACT_ATOMS: atom_id res chain seq x y z
N MET A 1 16.05 11.33 39.23
CA MET A 1 15.08 12.33 39.69
C MET A 1 14.24 12.78 38.49
N THR A 2 13.18 12.04 38.16
CA THR A 2 12.18 12.48 37.18
C THR A 2 11.32 13.54 37.86
N SER A 3 11.20 14.72 37.25
CA SER A 3 10.74 15.93 37.94
C SER A 3 9.27 15.81 38.34
N SER A 4 8.95 16.23 39.57
CA SER A 4 7.58 16.28 40.11
C SER A 4 6.60 17.08 39.22
N TRP A 5 7.14 18.01 38.43
CA TRP A 5 6.41 18.81 37.44
C TRP A 5 5.81 17.98 36.30
N GLN A 6 6.58 17.05 35.71
CA GLN A 6 6.08 16.15 34.65
C GLN A 6 4.91 15.26 35.13
N ARG A 7 4.84 14.98 36.44
CA ARG A 7 3.79 14.16 37.05
C ARG A 7 2.44 14.88 37.18
N LYS A 8 2.44 16.21 37.27
CA LYS A 8 1.22 17.05 37.35
C LYS A 8 0.75 17.58 36.00
N GLU A 9 1.66 17.72 35.03
CA GLU A 9 1.31 18.09 33.66
C GLU A 9 0.52 16.99 32.95
N LEU A 10 0.90 15.72 33.13
CA LEU A 10 0.22 14.59 32.49
C LEU A 10 -1.29 14.53 32.78
N PRO A 11 -1.79 14.59 34.03
CA PRO A 11 -3.23 14.58 34.28
C PRO A 11 -3.93 15.82 33.73
N PHE A 12 -3.28 16.99 33.71
CA PHE A 12 -3.83 18.19 33.09
C PHE A 12 -3.97 18.02 31.57
N LEU A 13 -2.95 17.48 30.90
CA LEU A 13 -2.99 17.18 29.47
C LEU A 13 -4.06 16.13 29.14
N ILE A 14 -4.23 15.11 29.97
CA ILE A 14 -5.30 14.12 29.82
C ILE A 14 -6.67 14.78 29.97
N LEU A 15 -6.87 15.60 30.99
CA LEU A 15 -8.16 16.27 31.23
C LEU A 15 -8.49 17.27 30.11
N TYR A 16 -7.48 18.02 29.64
CA TYR A 16 -7.60 18.88 28.46
C TYR A 16 -7.98 18.07 27.22
N ALA A 17 -7.28 16.96 26.94
CA ALA A 17 -7.58 16.12 25.79
C ALA A 17 -8.99 15.54 25.86
N VAL A 18 -9.40 15.03 27.02
CA VAL A 18 -10.76 14.50 27.24
C VAL A 18 -11.81 15.59 27.01
N GLY A 19 -11.63 16.78 27.61
CA GLY A 19 -12.54 17.91 27.42
C GLY A 19 -12.60 18.38 25.96
N PHE A 20 -11.45 18.49 25.31
CA PHE A 20 -11.35 18.85 23.90
C PHE A 20 -12.07 17.85 23.01
N TYR A 21 -11.77 16.55 23.10
CA TYR A 21 -12.43 15.53 22.30
C TYR A 21 -13.93 15.44 22.58
N PHE A 22 -14.36 15.61 23.84
CA PHE A 22 -15.77 15.66 24.18
C PHE A 22 -16.49 16.82 23.47
N ILE A 23 -15.89 18.03 23.46
CA ILE A 23 -16.43 19.19 22.75
C ILE A 23 -16.49 18.93 21.24
N ILE A 24 -15.38 18.45 20.65
CA ILE A 24 -15.30 18.15 19.21
C ILE A 24 -16.37 17.13 18.80
N ILE A 25 -16.48 16.01 19.52
CA ILE A 25 -17.45 14.94 19.24
C ILE A 25 -18.88 15.46 19.37
N ARG A 26 -19.20 16.11 20.49
CA ARG A 26 -20.55 16.65 20.73
C ARG A 26 -20.94 17.64 19.64
N ARG A 27 -20.05 18.56 19.29
CA ARG A 27 -20.31 19.59 18.29
C ARG A 27 -20.46 18.98 16.90
N SER A 28 -19.63 18.01 16.55
CA SER A 28 -19.71 17.32 15.25
C SER A 28 -20.99 16.52 15.08
N LEU A 29 -21.47 15.85 16.14
CA LEU A 29 -22.78 15.19 16.16
C LEU A 29 -23.92 16.19 15.96
N GLN A 30 -23.87 17.33 16.65
CA GLN A 30 -24.87 18.38 16.54
C GLN A 30 -24.95 18.94 15.12
N ILE A 31 -23.81 19.34 14.53
CA ILE A 31 -23.76 19.87 13.15
C ILE A 31 -24.29 18.83 12.15
N SER A 32 -23.89 17.57 12.29
CA SER A 32 -24.35 16.49 11.42
C SER A 32 -25.87 16.30 11.54
N HIS A 33 -26.44 16.41 12.74
CA HIS A 33 -27.89 16.32 12.93
C HIS A 33 -28.66 17.54 12.42
N ASP A 34 -28.13 18.74 12.59
CA ASP A 34 -28.85 19.99 12.27
C ASP A 34 -28.83 20.31 10.76
N HIS A 35 -27.84 19.79 10.02
CA HIS A 35 -27.59 20.17 8.63
C HIS A 35 -27.57 19.03 7.61
N TYR A 36 -27.83 17.78 7.98
CA TYR A 36 -27.74 16.63 7.06
C TYR A 36 -28.60 16.77 5.79
N THR A 37 -29.78 17.40 5.89
CA THR A 37 -30.71 17.54 4.75
C THR A 37 -30.16 18.41 3.63
N LYS A 38 -29.18 19.27 3.93
CA LYS A 38 -28.53 20.18 2.97
C LYS A 38 -27.28 19.54 2.32
N LEU A 39 -26.90 18.34 2.74
CA LEU A 39 -25.67 17.69 2.29
C LEU A 39 -25.94 16.74 1.11
N TYR A 40 -25.22 16.95 0.01
CA TYR A 40 -25.06 15.94 -1.03
C TYR A 40 -23.99 14.92 -0.64
N GLY A 41 -24.15 13.67 -1.11
CA GLY A 41 -23.17 12.58 -0.92
C GLY A 41 -23.54 11.58 0.18
N LEU A 42 -24.58 11.88 0.96
CA LEU A 42 -25.17 10.96 1.93
C LEU A 42 -26.00 9.88 1.22
N ARG A 43 -25.91 8.63 1.70
CA ARG A 43 -26.73 7.51 1.21
C ARG A 43 -27.35 6.74 2.37
N PRO A 44 -28.44 5.98 2.14
CA PRO A 44 -28.98 5.09 3.15
C PRO A 44 -27.89 4.16 3.70
N GLY A 45 -27.69 4.22 5.02
CA GLY A 45 -26.77 3.36 5.75
C GLY A 45 -27.47 2.11 6.27
N TRP A 46 -26.70 1.27 6.97
CA TRP A 46 -27.22 0.03 7.59
C TRP A 46 -27.33 0.13 9.12
N ILE A 47 -26.81 1.22 9.71
CA ILE A 47 -26.80 1.44 11.16
C ILE A 47 -27.99 2.33 11.54
N SER A 48 -28.98 1.75 12.24
CA SER A 48 -30.09 2.47 12.91
C SER A 48 -30.77 3.54 12.04
N ASP A 49 -31.07 3.20 10.77
CA ASP A 49 -31.69 4.08 9.77
C ASP A 49 -30.96 5.41 9.51
N ARG A 50 -29.69 5.52 9.94
CA ARG A 50 -28.86 6.69 9.69
C ARG A 50 -28.35 6.69 8.26
N LEU A 51 -28.20 7.89 7.72
CA LEU A 51 -27.46 8.09 6.49
C LEU A 51 -25.97 7.85 6.74
N ASN A 52 -25.29 7.37 5.71
CA ASN A 52 -23.85 7.15 5.66
C ASN A 52 -23.20 8.21 4.75
N ASP A 53 -22.15 8.86 5.24
CA ASP A 53 -21.31 9.75 4.44
C ASP A 53 -20.40 8.95 3.51
N VAL A 54 -20.85 8.83 2.26
CA VAL A 54 -20.11 8.15 1.21
C VAL A 54 -19.43 9.14 0.27
N SER A 55 -19.19 10.38 0.72
CA SER A 55 -18.64 11.46 -0.11
C SER A 55 -17.17 11.23 -0.47
N ASP A 56 -16.39 10.66 0.46
CA ASP A 56 -15.00 10.31 0.21
C ASP A 56 -14.87 9.18 -0.83
N ALA A 57 -14.11 9.45 -1.89
CA ALA A 57 -13.98 8.53 -3.01
C ALA A 57 -13.16 7.28 -2.68
N GLN A 58 -12.16 7.39 -1.80
CA GLN A 58 -11.29 6.28 -1.43
C GLN A 58 -12.03 5.28 -0.55
N TRP A 59 -12.67 5.77 0.51
CA TRP A 59 -13.52 4.98 1.40
C TRP A 59 -14.68 4.34 0.64
N ARG A 60 -15.40 5.11 -0.19
CA ARG A 60 -16.49 4.59 -1.03
C ARG A 60 -16.04 3.42 -1.91
N ASN A 61 -14.89 3.57 -2.57
CA ASN A 61 -14.36 2.54 -3.45
C ASN A 61 -13.88 1.31 -2.67
N PHE A 62 -13.17 1.50 -1.57
CA PHE A 62 -12.73 0.40 -0.70
C PHE A 62 -13.91 -0.39 -0.14
N ARG A 63 -14.88 0.29 0.48
CA ARG A 63 -16.09 -0.29 1.05
C ARG A 63 -16.91 -1.05 0.01
N GLY A 64 -17.15 -0.44 -1.16
CA GLY A 64 -17.93 -1.06 -2.24
C GLY A 64 -17.27 -2.31 -2.82
N ASN A 65 -15.93 -2.34 -2.86
CA ASN A 65 -15.17 -3.50 -3.37
C ASN A 65 -14.78 -4.50 -2.28
N LEU A 66 -15.16 -4.27 -1.01
CA LEU A 66 -14.72 -5.10 0.10
C LEU A 66 -15.04 -6.60 -0.10
N PRO A 67 -16.25 -7.00 -0.55
CA PRO A 67 -16.54 -8.43 -0.79
C PRO A 67 -15.64 -9.05 -1.86
N ILE A 68 -15.37 -8.30 -2.94
CA ILE A 68 -14.49 -8.76 -4.02
C ILE A 68 -13.05 -8.87 -3.51
N LEU A 69 -12.58 -7.90 -2.73
CA LEU A 69 -11.25 -7.92 -2.12
C LEU A 69 -11.09 -9.10 -1.15
N THR A 70 -12.11 -9.40 -0.34
CA THR A 70 -12.12 -10.56 0.55
C THR A 70 -12.06 -11.87 -0.24
N LEU A 71 -12.82 -12.00 -1.33
CA LEU A 71 -12.80 -13.18 -2.20
C LEU A 71 -11.41 -13.36 -2.83
N VAL A 72 -10.85 -12.30 -3.42
CA VAL A 72 -9.51 -12.33 -4.02
C VAL A 72 -8.46 -12.68 -2.97
N PHE A 73 -8.51 -12.08 -1.78
CA PHE A 73 -7.62 -12.43 -0.67
C PHE A 73 -7.71 -13.92 -0.32
N GLY A 74 -8.94 -14.47 -0.22
CA GLY A 74 -9.16 -15.89 0.01
C GLY A 74 -8.56 -16.78 -1.08
N ILE A 75 -8.72 -16.41 -2.35
CA ILE A 75 -8.10 -17.12 -3.48
C ILE A 75 -6.57 -17.10 -3.37
N PHE A 76 -5.97 -15.94 -3.10
CA PHE A 76 -4.52 -15.84 -2.91
C PHE A 76 -4.03 -16.71 -1.74
N ALA A 77 -4.73 -16.70 -0.60
CA ALA A 77 -4.39 -17.53 0.56
C ALA A 77 -4.51 -19.04 0.26
N LEU A 78 -5.56 -19.44 -0.47
CA LEU A 78 -5.77 -20.81 -0.91
C LEU A 78 -4.64 -21.25 -1.84
N VAL A 79 -4.36 -20.49 -2.90
CA VAL A 79 -3.30 -20.81 -3.87
C VAL A 79 -1.94 -20.86 -3.18
N ALA A 80 -1.65 -19.97 -2.23
CA ALA A 80 -0.42 -20.01 -1.45
C ALA A 80 -0.28 -21.33 -0.68
N THR A 81 -1.35 -21.75 -0.02
CA THR A 81 -1.38 -22.95 0.84
C THR A 81 -1.22 -24.22 0.01
N VAL A 82 -2.00 -24.34 -1.06
CA VAL A 82 -1.98 -25.48 -1.99
C VAL A 82 -0.63 -25.56 -2.72
N SER A 83 -0.11 -24.45 -3.24
CA SER A 83 1.19 -24.47 -3.93
C SER A 83 2.31 -24.92 -3.00
N ARG A 84 2.28 -24.49 -1.74
CA ARG A 84 3.27 -24.89 -0.73
C ARG A 84 3.08 -26.34 -0.28
N SER A 85 1.87 -26.89 -0.24
CA SER A 85 1.66 -28.32 0.06
C SER A 85 2.23 -29.22 -1.03
N TYR A 86 2.25 -28.76 -2.29
CA TYR A 86 2.97 -29.40 -3.39
C TYR A 86 4.49 -29.17 -3.37
N GLY A 87 5.02 -28.51 -2.35
CA GLY A 87 6.47 -28.29 -2.18
C GLY A 87 7.06 -27.20 -3.09
N LEU A 88 6.23 -26.38 -3.75
CA LEU A 88 6.74 -25.26 -4.54
C LEU A 88 7.41 -24.23 -3.63
N LYS A 89 8.63 -23.82 -4.01
CA LYS A 89 9.44 -22.82 -3.32
C LYS A 89 10.10 -21.87 -4.32
N ALA A 90 10.46 -20.67 -3.86
CA ALA A 90 11.24 -19.68 -4.60
C ALA A 90 10.76 -19.47 -6.05
N LYS A 91 11.49 -20.00 -7.04
CA LYS A 91 11.18 -19.86 -8.48
C LYS A 91 9.83 -20.49 -8.87
N GLY A 92 9.45 -21.60 -8.25
CA GLY A 92 8.14 -22.22 -8.50
C GLY A 92 7.00 -21.32 -8.01
N MET A 93 7.14 -20.79 -6.79
CA MET A 93 6.18 -19.83 -6.23
C MET A 93 6.15 -18.51 -7.01
N SER A 94 7.29 -18.03 -7.51
CA SER A 94 7.32 -16.78 -8.28
C SER A 94 6.58 -16.90 -9.61
N ILE A 95 6.59 -18.06 -10.26
CA ILE A 95 5.80 -18.30 -11.47
C ILE A 95 4.30 -18.23 -11.15
N VAL A 96 3.85 -18.91 -10.11
CA VAL A 96 2.44 -18.89 -9.68
C VAL A 96 1.99 -17.46 -9.38
N TRP A 97 2.76 -16.72 -8.59
CA TRP A 97 2.44 -15.34 -8.25
C TRP A 97 2.52 -14.40 -9.44
N LEU A 98 3.47 -14.61 -10.35
CA LEU A 98 3.57 -13.83 -11.57
C LEU A 98 2.33 -14.01 -12.44
N LEU A 99 1.86 -15.24 -12.63
CA LEU A 99 0.65 -15.52 -13.41
C LEU A 99 -0.61 -14.89 -12.80
N LEU A 100 -0.81 -15.04 -11.49
CA LEU A 100 -1.92 -14.39 -10.79
C LEU A 100 -1.84 -12.86 -10.86
N SER A 101 -0.63 -12.32 -10.71
CA SER A 101 -0.40 -10.88 -10.79
C SER A 101 -0.61 -10.33 -12.21
N MET A 102 -0.24 -11.08 -13.24
CA MET A 102 -0.50 -10.74 -14.64
C MET A 102 -1.99 -10.70 -14.94
N ALA A 103 -2.77 -11.67 -14.46
CA ALA A 103 -4.22 -11.64 -14.57
C ALA A 103 -4.81 -10.40 -13.88
N TYR A 104 -4.36 -10.11 -12.66
CA TYR A 104 -4.79 -8.94 -11.89
C TYR A 104 -4.45 -7.61 -12.59
N LEU A 105 -3.21 -7.44 -13.08
CA LEU A 105 -2.80 -6.24 -13.80
C LEU A 105 -3.51 -6.09 -15.14
N SER A 106 -3.82 -7.19 -15.83
CA SER A 106 -4.56 -7.15 -17.10
C SER A 106 -5.98 -6.62 -16.88
N TYR A 107 -6.63 -7.02 -15.79
CA TYR A 107 -7.90 -6.43 -15.37
C TYR A 107 -7.77 -4.94 -15.01
N LEU A 108 -6.72 -4.58 -14.27
CA LEU A 108 -6.53 -3.24 -13.74
C LEU A 108 -6.16 -2.21 -14.83
N HIS A 109 -5.32 -2.59 -15.79
CA HIS A 109 -4.69 -1.69 -16.77
C HIS A 109 -4.97 -2.03 -18.24
N GLY A 110 -5.63 -3.16 -18.52
CA GLY A 110 -5.90 -3.60 -19.89
C GLY A 110 -4.63 -3.64 -20.74
N ALA A 111 -4.68 -3.05 -21.93
CA ALA A 111 -3.57 -2.98 -22.88
C ALA A 111 -2.34 -2.24 -22.32
N CYS A 112 -2.51 -1.31 -21.38
CA CYS A 112 -1.41 -0.54 -20.80
C CYS A 112 -0.40 -1.38 -20.01
N ILE A 113 -0.72 -2.64 -19.69
CA ILE A 113 0.24 -3.57 -19.08
C ILE A 113 1.53 -3.70 -19.90
N VAL A 114 1.43 -3.55 -21.23
CA VAL A 114 2.59 -3.57 -22.14
C VAL A 114 3.61 -2.51 -21.74
N TYR A 115 3.20 -1.29 -21.40
CA TYR A 115 4.12 -0.24 -20.97
C TYR A 115 4.86 -0.61 -19.68
N ILE A 116 4.14 -1.15 -18.69
CA ILE A 116 4.75 -1.56 -17.42
C ILE A 116 5.81 -2.64 -17.68
N LEU A 117 5.47 -3.67 -18.45
CA LEU A 117 6.36 -4.79 -18.74
C LEU A 117 7.55 -4.40 -19.62
N SER A 118 7.35 -3.51 -20.60
CA SER A 118 8.42 -3.01 -21.46
C SER A 118 9.42 -2.17 -20.67
N ILE A 119 8.95 -1.23 -19.83
CA ILE A 119 9.84 -0.39 -19.01
C ILE A 119 10.55 -1.24 -17.96
N ALA A 120 9.84 -2.17 -17.31
CA ALA A 120 10.44 -3.11 -16.36
C ALA A 120 11.51 -4.00 -17.02
N SER A 121 11.22 -4.56 -18.20
CA SER A 121 12.18 -5.40 -18.92
C SER A 121 13.42 -4.61 -19.35
N ALA A 122 13.24 -3.39 -19.86
CA ALA A 122 14.35 -2.50 -20.19
C ALA A 122 15.19 -2.15 -18.96
N ASN A 123 14.54 -1.88 -17.82
CA ASN A 123 15.22 -1.64 -16.56
C ASN A 123 16.01 -2.88 -16.09
N TYR A 124 15.44 -4.08 -16.20
CA TYR A 124 16.13 -5.33 -15.87
C TYR A 124 17.41 -5.49 -16.69
N LEU A 125 17.33 -5.29 -18.01
CA LEU A 125 18.51 -5.36 -18.89
C LEU A 125 19.57 -4.33 -18.46
N LEU A 126 19.16 -3.09 -18.17
CA LEU A 126 20.06 -2.04 -17.69
C LEU A 126 20.73 -2.44 -16.36
N VAL A 127 19.97 -3.02 -15.41
CA VAL A 127 20.52 -3.54 -14.14
C VAL A 127 21.52 -4.67 -14.40
N LYS A 128 21.23 -5.59 -15.31
CA LYS A 128 22.14 -6.70 -15.62
C LYS A 128 23.45 -6.23 -16.27
N VAL A 129 23.43 -5.17 -17.07
CA VAL A 129 24.61 -4.60 -17.73
C VAL A 129 25.39 -3.68 -16.79
N CYS A 130 24.72 -2.72 -16.15
CA CYS A 130 25.39 -1.65 -15.39
C CYS A 130 25.45 -1.92 -13.88
N GLY A 131 24.61 -2.81 -13.36
CA GLY A 131 24.36 -2.94 -11.91
C GLY A 131 25.54 -3.42 -11.09
N ARG A 132 26.57 -4.05 -11.68
CA ARG A 132 27.81 -4.41 -10.96
C ARG A 132 28.99 -3.48 -11.24
N THR A 133 28.71 -2.31 -11.79
CA THR A 133 29.72 -1.34 -12.20
C THR A 133 29.53 -0.01 -11.48
N LYS A 134 30.51 0.89 -11.57
CA LYS A 134 30.40 2.28 -11.11
C LYS A 134 29.25 3.07 -11.75
N TYR A 135 28.68 2.57 -12.85
CA TYR A 135 27.58 3.20 -13.58
C TYR A 135 26.19 2.89 -13.00
N VAL A 136 26.09 2.41 -11.76
CA VAL A 136 24.81 2.16 -11.08
C VAL A 136 23.90 3.40 -11.03
N PHE A 137 24.46 4.61 -11.07
CA PHE A 137 23.70 5.86 -11.14
C PHE A 137 22.82 5.98 -12.41
N LEU A 138 23.16 5.28 -13.50
CA LEU A 138 22.33 5.22 -14.71
C LEU A 138 20.94 4.62 -14.41
N LEU A 139 20.82 3.77 -13.39
CA LEU A 139 19.53 3.26 -12.93
C LEU A 139 18.65 4.39 -12.40
N TRP A 140 19.20 5.32 -11.63
CA TRP A 140 18.45 6.49 -11.15
C TRP A 140 18.01 7.37 -12.31
N ILE A 141 18.91 7.64 -13.25
CA ILE A 141 18.59 8.47 -14.43
C ILE A 141 17.43 7.83 -15.21
N PHE A 142 17.50 6.54 -15.51
CA PHE A 142 16.44 5.82 -16.21
C PHE A 142 15.11 5.89 -15.45
N ASN A 143 15.12 5.56 -14.16
CA ASN A 143 13.92 5.50 -13.32
C ASN A 143 13.26 6.87 -13.15
N LEU A 144 14.06 7.92 -12.86
CA LEU A 144 13.57 9.29 -12.71
C LEU A 144 13.03 9.85 -14.04
N THR A 145 13.70 9.54 -15.16
CA THR A 145 13.22 9.94 -16.48
C THR A 145 11.83 9.38 -16.75
N PHE A 146 11.61 8.07 -16.56
CA PHE A 146 10.29 7.48 -16.74
C PHE A 146 9.26 7.99 -15.73
N LEU A 147 9.65 8.25 -14.48
CA LEU A 147 8.76 8.85 -13.48
C LEU A 147 8.27 10.24 -13.93
N ILE A 148 9.18 11.09 -14.42
CA ILE A 148 8.86 12.43 -14.93
C ILE A 148 8.02 12.34 -16.20
N CYS A 149 8.43 11.54 -17.19
CA CYS A 149 7.67 11.37 -18.43
C CYS A 149 6.25 10.86 -18.17
N ASN A 150 6.09 9.86 -17.30
CA ASN A 150 4.77 9.34 -16.93
C ASN A 150 3.88 10.41 -16.28
N ARG A 151 4.47 11.32 -15.48
CA ARG A 151 3.76 12.42 -14.84
C ARG A 151 3.39 13.54 -15.81
N VAL A 152 4.32 13.93 -16.69
CA VAL A 152 4.13 15.02 -17.67
C VAL A 152 3.10 14.64 -18.72
N TYR A 153 3.19 13.42 -19.26
CA TYR A 153 2.30 12.96 -20.33
C TYR A 153 0.99 12.35 -19.82
N GLY A 154 0.85 12.09 -18.51
CA GLY A 154 -0.34 11.44 -17.96
C GLY A 154 -0.53 10.00 -18.47
N GLY A 155 0.58 9.30 -18.73
CA GLY A 155 0.61 8.03 -19.45
C GLY A 155 0.61 8.19 -20.98
N TYR A 156 1.04 7.15 -21.69
CA TYR A 156 1.24 7.21 -23.14
C TYR A 156 0.03 6.70 -23.92
N PRO A 157 -0.45 7.44 -24.92
CA PRO A 157 -1.44 6.92 -25.84
C PRO A 157 -0.83 5.98 -26.88
N PHE A 158 -1.56 4.90 -27.19
CA PHE A 158 -1.18 3.94 -28.22
C PHE A 158 -1.23 4.55 -29.62
N SER A 159 -2.11 5.53 -29.84
CA SER A 159 -2.15 6.34 -31.06
C SER A 159 -0.83 7.06 -31.38
N LEU A 160 0.06 7.28 -30.40
CA LEU A 160 1.40 7.83 -30.64
C LEU A 160 2.25 6.92 -31.55
N PHE A 161 2.02 5.61 -31.49
CA PHE A 161 2.74 4.61 -32.29
C PHE A 161 2.12 4.38 -33.68
N GLY A 162 1.06 5.13 -34.00
CA GLY A 162 0.39 5.12 -35.29
C GLY A 162 -1.09 4.72 -35.21
N PRO A 163 -1.86 4.99 -36.27
CA PRO A 163 -3.32 4.82 -36.28
C PRO A 163 -3.75 3.37 -36.08
N LYS A 164 -2.91 2.39 -36.46
CA LYS A 164 -3.18 0.95 -36.28
C LYS A 164 -3.32 0.53 -34.82
N TRP A 165 -2.66 1.24 -33.90
CA TRP A 165 -2.67 0.93 -32.47
C TRP A 165 -3.68 1.76 -31.68
N ALA A 166 -4.28 2.77 -32.30
CA ALA A 166 -5.21 3.68 -31.64
C ALA A 166 -6.43 2.97 -31.01
N TYR A 167 -6.86 1.82 -31.55
CA TYR A 167 -7.97 1.06 -30.96
C TYR A 167 -7.68 0.56 -29.53
N LEU A 168 -6.40 0.33 -29.18
CA LEU A 168 -5.98 -0.08 -27.83
C LEU A 168 -6.18 1.03 -26.80
N ASP A 169 -6.30 2.29 -27.22
CA ASP A 169 -6.62 3.40 -26.33
C ASP A 169 -8.02 3.26 -25.70
N ASN A 170 -8.90 2.45 -26.28
CA ASN A 170 -10.21 2.11 -25.69
C ASN A 170 -10.10 1.06 -24.57
N TYR A 171 -8.96 0.37 -24.43
CA TYR A 171 -8.77 -0.75 -23.51
C TYR A 171 -7.73 -0.44 -22.43
N ARG A 172 -7.81 0.73 -21.79
CA ARG A 172 -6.83 1.19 -20.77
C ARG A 172 -7.06 0.66 -19.35
N GLY A 173 -8.04 -0.22 -19.15
CA GLY A 173 -8.39 -0.79 -17.84
C GLY A 173 -9.13 0.20 -16.93
N THR A 174 -9.34 -0.22 -15.69
CA THR A 174 -10.09 0.53 -14.67
C THR A 174 -9.25 1.57 -13.94
N PHE A 175 -7.94 1.36 -13.85
CA PHE A 175 -7.03 2.21 -13.10
C PHE A 175 -5.87 2.71 -13.96
N ARG A 176 -5.48 3.97 -13.73
CA ARG A 176 -4.38 4.62 -14.45
C ARG A 176 -3.04 4.00 -14.06
N TRP A 177 -2.44 3.25 -14.98
CA TRP A 177 -1.18 2.53 -14.76
C TRP A 177 -0.03 3.43 -14.28
N HIS A 178 0.08 4.63 -14.84
CA HIS A 178 1.16 5.57 -14.53
C HIS A 178 1.14 6.09 -13.08
N ILE A 179 0.02 5.97 -12.37
CA ILE A 179 -0.08 6.31 -10.93
C ILE A 179 0.55 5.20 -10.08
N CYS A 180 0.16 3.94 -10.31
CA CYS A 180 0.72 2.78 -9.61
C CYS A 180 2.21 2.57 -9.95
N PHE A 181 2.61 2.97 -11.15
CA PHE A 181 3.99 2.81 -11.61
C PHE A 181 5.03 3.48 -10.70
N ASN A 182 4.64 4.50 -9.92
CA ASN A 182 5.52 5.11 -8.92
C ASN A 182 6.08 4.07 -7.92
N PHE A 183 5.24 3.14 -7.45
CA PHE A 183 5.67 2.06 -6.56
C PHE A 183 6.53 1.03 -7.28
N VAL A 184 6.25 0.77 -8.56
CA VAL A 184 7.07 -0.10 -9.42
C VAL A 184 8.47 0.47 -9.57
N VAL A 185 8.61 1.78 -9.79
CA VAL A 185 9.90 2.47 -9.89
C VAL A 185 10.74 2.29 -8.62
N LEU A 186 10.16 2.44 -7.45
CA LEU A 186 10.86 2.22 -6.17
C LEU A 186 11.37 0.78 -6.06
N ARG A 187 10.58 -0.20 -6.49
CA ARG A 187 11.00 -1.61 -6.53
C ARG A 187 12.09 -1.87 -7.57
N MET A 188 12.02 -1.24 -8.75
CA MET A 188 13.06 -1.32 -9.77
C MET A 188 14.41 -0.83 -9.22
N ILE A 189 14.40 0.30 -8.51
CA ILE A 189 15.59 0.84 -7.84
C ILE A 189 16.08 -0.12 -6.74
N SER A 190 15.18 -0.62 -5.89
CA SER A 190 15.55 -1.58 -4.83
C SER A 190 16.21 -2.83 -5.40
N PHE A 191 15.65 -3.42 -6.47
CA PHE A 191 16.25 -4.57 -7.15
C PHE A 191 17.64 -4.25 -7.70
N GLY A 192 17.79 -3.09 -8.33
CA GLY A 192 19.06 -2.64 -8.90
C GLY A 192 20.19 -2.55 -7.86
N TYR A 193 19.88 -1.97 -6.69
CA TYR A 193 20.84 -1.87 -5.60
C TYR A 193 21.09 -3.20 -4.89
N ASP A 194 20.05 -4.01 -4.66
CA ASP A 194 20.22 -5.34 -4.09
C ASP A 194 21.11 -6.20 -5.02
N TYR A 195 20.98 -6.05 -6.34
CA TYR A 195 21.86 -6.71 -7.31
C TYR A 195 23.29 -6.15 -7.33
N HIS A 196 23.47 -4.83 -7.21
CA HIS A 196 24.78 -4.19 -7.12
C HIS A 196 25.57 -4.66 -5.91
N TRP A 197 24.90 -4.70 -4.75
CA TRP A 197 25.53 -5.09 -3.50
C TRP A 197 25.72 -6.59 -3.34
N ALA A 198 24.95 -7.43 -4.04
CA ALA A 198 25.12 -8.88 -3.97
C ALA A 198 26.51 -9.36 -4.44
N GLY A 199 27.21 -8.58 -5.27
CA GLY A 199 28.56 -8.89 -5.75
C GLY A 199 29.71 -8.29 -4.90
N HIS A 200 29.39 -7.55 -3.85
CA HIS A 200 30.37 -6.97 -2.93
C HIS A 200 30.32 -7.71 -1.58
N ASP A 201 31.41 -7.67 -0.79
CA ASP A 201 31.47 -8.36 0.50
C ASP A 201 30.25 -8.06 1.40
N ASN A 202 29.81 -9.08 2.15
CA ASN A 202 28.65 -9.02 3.03
C ASN A 202 28.80 -7.89 4.06
N ARG A 203 28.26 -6.70 3.73
CA ARG A 203 28.22 -5.55 4.65
C ARG A 203 27.35 -5.81 5.88
N PHE A 204 26.43 -6.76 5.79
CA PHE A 204 25.55 -7.14 6.88
C PHE A 204 26.18 -8.25 7.72
N ASP A 205 26.71 -7.87 8.88
CA ASP A 205 27.24 -8.80 9.88
C ASP A 205 26.07 -9.54 10.56
N GLN A 206 25.72 -10.69 9.99
CA GLN A 206 24.60 -11.51 10.46
C GLN A 206 24.79 -11.97 11.91
N GLU A 207 26.02 -12.33 12.29
CA GLU A 207 26.33 -12.83 13.63
C GLU A 207 26.08 -11.75 14.68
N LYS A 208 26.62 -10.54 14.46
CA LYS A 208 26.38 -9.41 15.37
C LYS A 208 24.90 -9.03 15.44
N HIS A 209 24.16 -9.12 14.34
CA HIS A 209 22.72 -8.83 14.36
C HIS A 209 21.94 -9.87 15.17
N VAL A 210 22.22 -11.16 14.97
CA VAL A 210 21.54 -12.25 15.69
C VAL A 210 21.79 -12.13 17.20
N GLN A 211 22.99 -11.75 17.62
CA GLN A 211 23.31 -11.51 19.04
C GLN A 211 22.56 -10.32 19.65
N ARG A 212 22.30 -9.26 18.87
CA ARG A 212 21.66 -8.03 19.38
C ARG A 212 20.13 -8.02 19.25
N CYS A 213 19.58 -8.81 18.34
CA CYS A 213 18.15 -8.80 18.04
C CYS A 213 17.42 -9.90 18.81
N ASN A 214 16.56 -9.51 19.77
CA ASN A 214 15.75 -10.44 20.57
C ASN A 214 14.89 -11.41 19.73
N ASN A 215 14.42 -10.97 18.56
CA ASN A 215 13.64 -11.83 17.67
C ASN A 215 14.51 -12.89 16.99
N CYS A 216 15.69 -12.50 16.50
CA CYS A 216 16.61 -13.42 15.84
C CYS A 216 17.21 -14.42 16.82
N SER A 217 17.57 -13.98 18.04
CA SER A 217 18.08 -14.87 19.10
C SER A 217 17.05 -15.92 19.53
N SER A 218 15.76 -15.57 19.47
CA SER A 218 14.64 -16.49 19.73
C SER A 218 14.31 -17.41 18.54
N GLY A 219 15.09 -17.38 17.45
CA GLY A 219 14.85 -18.19 16.24
C GLY A 219 13.73 -17.67 15.32
N LYS A 220 13.17 -16.48 15.59
CA LYS A 220 12.16 -15.85 14.72
C LYS A 220 12.85 -15.11 13.56
N THR A 221 12.21 -15.11 12.40
CA THR A 221 12.68 -14.37 11.22
C THR A 221 12.48 -12.86 11.41
N CYS A 222 13.58 -12.09 11.39
CA CYS A 222 13.56 -10.63 11.41
C CYS A 222 13.60 -10.04 10.00
N TYR A 223 12.81 -9.00 9.74
CA TYR A 223 12.80 -8.31 8.44
C TYR A 223 14.17 -7.72 8.07
N GLN A 224 14.88 -7.11 9.02
CA GLN A 224 16.19 -6.51 8.78
C GLN A 224 17.23 -7.55 8.33
N LEU A 225 17.19 -8.75 8.92
CA LEU A 225 18.03 -9.88 8.51
C LEU A 225 17.72 -10.31 7.07
N LEU A 226 16.43 -10.37 6.69
CA LEU A 226 16.01 -10.74 5.33
C LEU A 226 16.39 -9.69 4.28
N GLN A 227 16.39 -8.41 4.66
CA GLN A 227 16.82 -7.31 3.80
C GLN A 227 18.34 -7.29 3.61
N GLY A 228 19.09 -7.46 4.70
CA GLY A 228 20.55 -7.33 4.70
C GLY A 228 21.31 -8.53 4.15
N ARG A 229 20.71 -9.72 4.13
CA ARG A 229 21.36 -10.92 3.58
C ARG A 229 21.58 -10.81 2.07
N SER A 230 22.81 -11.06 1.62
CA SER A 230 23.08 -11.25 0.20
C SER A 230 22.43 -12.56 -0.29
N LEU A 231 21.86 -12.51 -1.49
CA LEU A 231 21.23 -13.66 -2.13
C LEU A 231 22.14 -14.24 -3.22
N LYS A 232 21.96 -15.54 -3.50
CA LYS A 232 22.64 -16.23 -4.60
C LYS A 232 22.29 -15.58 -5.94
N SER A 233 23.24 -15.62 -6.89
CA SER A 233 23.09 -15.00 -8.21
C SER A 233 21.87 -15.52 -8.99
N ASP A 234 21.51 -16.79 -8.83
CA ASP A 234 20.37 -17.44 -9.52
C ASP A 234 19.01 -16.85 -9.13
N THR A 235 18.93 -16.23 -7.96
CA THR A 235 17.70 -15.59 -7.47
C THR A 235 17.39 -14.31 -8.25
N PHE A 236 18.39 -13.67 -8.86
CA PHE A 236 18.25 -12.44 -9.67
C PHE A 236 17.81 -12.74 -11.12
N SER A 237 16.80 -13.61 -11.27
CA SER A 237 16.20 -13.96 -12.55
C SER A 237 15.10 -12.98 -12.96
N LEU A 238 14.85 -12.85 -14.27
CA LEU A 238 13.79 -12.00 -14.81
C LEU A 238 12.41 -12.37 -14.23
N THR A 239 12.13 -13.65 -14.05
CA THR A 239 10.84 -14.14 -13.52
C THR A 239 10.59 -13.65 -12.09
N ILE A 240 11.59 -13.77 -11.21
CA ILE A 240 11.45 -13.31 -9.81
C ILE A 240 11.41 -11.78 -9.76
N TYR A 241 12.18 -11.11 -10.61
CA TYR A 241 12.14 -9.65 -10.76
C TYR A 241 10.74 -9.15 -11.17
N LEU A 242 10.17 -9.68 -12.25
CA LEU A 242 8.82 -9.28 -12.67
C LEU A 242 7.80 -9.62 -11.58
N CYS A 243 7.86 -10.82 -10.99
CA CYS A 243 7.00 -11.20 -9.89
C CYS A 243 7.07 -10.20 -8.73
N TYR A 244 8.26 -9.72 -8.37
CA TYR A 244 8.47 -8.74 -7.32
C TYR A 244 7.87 -7.37 -7.66
N LEU A 245 8.08 -6.88 -8.88
CA LEU A 245 7.55 -5.59 -9.31
C LEU A 245 6.03 -5.57 -9.32
N ILE A 246 5.42 -6.59 -9.93
CA ILE A 246 3.99 -6.62 -10.21
C ILE A 246 3.17 -7.42 -9.20
N TYR A 247 3.77 -7.84 -8.07
CA TYR A 247 3.09 -8.62 -7.04
C TYR A 247 1.77 -7.96 -6.60
N ALA A 248 0.65 -8.56 -6.99
CA ALA A 248 -0.67 -7.94 -6.90
C ALA A 248 -1.02 -7.40 -5.49
N PRO A 249 -0.79 -8.15 -4.39
CA PRO A 249 -1.11 -7.67 -3.04
C PRO A 249 -0.36 -6.40 -2.63
N LEU A 250 0.78 -6.09 -3.26
CA LEU A 250 1.56 -4.90 -2.95
C LEU A 250 1.52 -3.85 -4.07
N TYR A 251 0.84 -4.11 -5.19
CA TYR A 251 1.01 -3.34 -6.43
C TYR A 251 0.51 -1.88 -6.34
N ILE A 252 -0.70 -1.64 -5.83
CA ILE A 252 -1.33 -0.31 -5.88
C ILE A 252 -0.75 0.64 -4.83
N ALA A 253 -0.79 0.22 -3.56
CA ALA A 253 -0.41 1.03 -2.40
C ALA A 253 0.17 0.18 -1.26
N GLY A 254 0.81 -0.95 -1.61
CA GLY A 254 1.45 -1.81 -0.61
C GLY A 254 2.74 -1.20 -0.08
N PRO A 255 3.17 -1.57 1.14
CA PRO A 255 4.45 -1.16 1.68
C PRO A 255 5.59 -1.54 0.72
N ILE A 256 6.56 -0.64 0.57
CA ILE A 256 7.77 -0.92 -0.20
C ILE A 256 8.66 -1.86 0.60
N ILE A 257 8.90 -3.04 0.05
CA ILE A 257 9.81 -4.04 0.60
C ILE A 257 11.03 -4.20 -0.30
N SER A 258 12.18 -4.54 0.27
CA SER A 258 13.39 -4.83 -0.50
C SER A 258 13.24 -6.10 -1.34
N PHE A 259 14.01 -6.22 -2.43
CA PHE A 259 14.01 -7.42 -3.25
C PHE A 259 14.55 -8.61 -2.45
N ASN A 260 15.61 -8.41 -1.66
CA ASN A 260 16.18 -9.46 -0.83
C ASN A 260 15.17 -10.04 0.17
N ALA A 261 14.37 -9.18 0.81
CA ALA A 261 13.32 -9.63 1.73
C ALA A 261 12.21 -10.39 1.00
N PHE A 262 11.73 -9.86 -0.14
CA PHE A 262 10.69 -10.50 -0.94
C PHE A 262 11.13 -11.88 -1.45
N ALA A 263 12.31 -11.98 -2.06
CA ALA A 263 12.82 -13.23 -2.60
C ALA A 263 13.08 -14.27 -1.49
N SER A 264 13.49 -13.84 -0.30
CA SER A 264 13.63 -14.73 0.86
C SER A 264 12.27 -15.27 1.35
N GLN A 265 11.21 -14.44 1.32
CA GLN A 265 9.86 -14.84 1.71
C GLN A 265 9.16 -15.73 0.67
N LEU A 266 9.55 -15.64 -0.61
CA LEU A 266 9.13 -16.58 -1.64
C LEU A 266 9.63 -18.01 -1.36
N ASP A 267 10.84 -18.12 -0.82
CA ASP A 267 11.44 -19.41 -0.49
C ASP A 267 10.82 -20.02 0.78
N ALA A 268 10.75 -19.24 1.86
CA ALA A 268 10.22 -19.69 3.15
C ALA A 268 9.06 -18.80 3.64
N PRO A 269 7.96 -19.39 4.14
CA PRO A 269 6.88 -18.61 4.72
C PRO A 269 7.35 -17.89 5.98
N GLN A 270 6.70 -16.78 6.30
CA GLN A 270 6.96 -16.03 7.52
C GLN A 270 6.60 -16.88 8.76
N LYS A 271 7.51 -16.93 9.75
CA LYS A 271 7.30 -17.63 11.04
C LYS A 271 7.18 -16.70 12.25
N THR A 272 7.13 -15.38 12.00
CA THR A 272 7.21 -14.36 13.06
C THR A 272 5.95 -14.29 13.92
N TYR A 273 4.78 -14.41 13.31
CA TYR A 273 3.47 -14.34 13.97
C TYR A 273 2.85 -15.72 14.10
N SER A 274 2.31 -16.01 15.28
CA SER A 274 1.51 -17.19 15.52
C SER A 274 0.11 -17.05 14.90
N VAL A 275 -0.62 -18.15 14.79
CA VAL A 275 -2.03 -18.11 14.33
C VAL A 275 -2.88 -17.23 15.25
N GLN A 276 -2.62 -17.26 16.57
CA GLN A 276 -3.33 -16.43 17.53
C GLN A 276 -3.08 -14.94 17.29
N ASP A 277 -1.84 -14.55 16.98
CA ASP A 277 -1.51 -13.16 16.63
C ASP A 277 -2.24 -12.70 15.35
N VAL A 278 -2.34 -13.58 14.35
CA VAL A 278 -3.06 -13.31 13.10
C VAL A 278 -4.56 -13.12 13.36
N VAL A 279 -5.16 -13.94 14.23
CA VAL A 279 -6.58 -13.80 14.61
C VAL A 279 -6.81 -12.47 15.33
N TRP A 280 -5.96 -12.10 16.28
CA TRP A 280 -6.06 -10.80 16.97
C TRP A 280 -5.89 -9.63 16.01
N TYR A 281 -4.99 -9.74 15.03
CA TYR A 281 -4.83 -8.73 13.99
C TYR A 281 -6.09 -8.62 13.11
N GLY A 282 -6.71 -9.74 12.75
CA GLY A 282 -7.99 -9.79 12.04
C GLY A 282 -9.12 -9.13 12.83
N LEU A 283 -9.25 -9.43 14.13
CA LEU A 283 -10.23 -8.79 15.01
C LEU A 283 -10.00 -7.28 15.11
N ARG A 284 -8.74 -6.85 15.23
CA ARG A 284 -8.38 -5.42 15.23
C ARG A 284 -8.79 -4.74 13.91
N TRP A 285 -8.60 -5.42 12.78
CA TRP A 285 -9.04 -4.91 11.47
C TRP A 285 -10.56 -4.77 11.39
N ILE A 286 -11.32 -5.78 11.86
CA ILE A 286 -12.79 -5.72 11.91
C ILE A 286 -13.24 -4.57 12.81
N PHE A 287 -12.66 -4.41 13.98
CA PHE A 287 -12.96 -3.31 14.89
C PHE A 287 -12.69 -1.94 14.22
N SER A 288 -11.56 -1.82 13.52
CA SER A 288 -11.21 -0.59 12.80
C SER A 288 -12.20 -0.30 11.67
N LEU A 289 -12.65 -1.32 10.94
CA LEU A 289 -13.68 -1.19 9.91
C LEU A 289 -15.02 -0.73 10.50
N MET A 290 -15.47 -1.36 11.60
CA MET A 290 -16.70 -0.99 12.30
C MET A 290 -16.62 0.42 12.88
N LEU A 291 -15.45 0.83 13.37
CA LEU A 291 -15.21 2.21 13.82
C LEU A 291 -15.35 3.19 12.66
N MET A 292 -14.76 2.90 11.49
CA MET A 292 -14.91 3.75 10.30
C MET A 292 -16.35 3.81 9.79
N GLU A 293 -17.07 2.68 9.76
CA GLU A 293 -18.51 2.67 9.43
C GLU A 293 -19.28 3.52 10.42
N THR A 294 -19.04 3.37 11.73
CA THR A 294 -19.70 4.18 12.76
C THR A 294 -19.40 5.67 12.52
N MET A 295 -18.13 6.04 12.37
CA MET A 295 -17.74 7.43 12.15
C MET A 295 -18.46 8.06 10.95
N THR A 296 -18.59 7.34 9.84
CA THR A 296 -19.26 7.84 8.62
C THR A 296 -20.79 7.90 8.72
N HIS A 297 -21.43 7.15 9.64
CA HIS A 297 -22.87 7.28 9.92
C HIS A 297 -23.20 8.39 10.92
N PHE A 298 -22.23 8.82 11.73
CA PHE A 298 -22.44 9.80 12.79
C PHE A 298 -21.83 11.18 12.49
N PHE A 299 -20.74 11.23 11.71
CA PHE A 299 -20.00 12.46 11.42
C PHE A 299 -19.91 12.66 9.90
N TYR A 300 -20.65 13.62 9.37
CA TYR A 300 -20.75 13.86 7.91
C TYR A 300 -19.68 14.82 7.37
N TYR A 301 -18.45 14.74 7.92
CA TYR A 301 -17.39 15.72 7.67
C TYR A 301 -16.90 15.74 6.22
N ASN A 302 -16.90 14.60 5.51
CA ASN A 302 -16.50 14.57 4.11
C ASN A 302 -17.56 15.22 3.24
N ALA A 303 -18.85 14.97 3.52
CA ALA A 303 -19.96 15.65 2.88
C ALA A 303 -19.89 17.16 3.13
N PHE A 304 -19.68 17.61 4.37
CA PHE A 304 -19.52 19.04 4.67
C PHE A 304 -18.34 19.68 3.91
N ALA A 305 -17.25 18.94 3.72
CA ALA A 305 -16.06 19.46 3.05
C ALA A 305 -16.19 19.56 1.53
N ILE A 306 -17.13 18.85 0.90
CA ILE A 306 -17.42 18.98 -0.54
C ILE A 306 -18.57 19.95 -0.83
N ASN A 307 -19.49 20.14 0.12
CA ASN A 307 -20.65 21.02 -0.03
C ASN A 307 -20.31 22.44 0.40
N VAL A 308 -20.78 23.46 -0.33
CA VAL A 308 -20.57 24.89 -0.03
C VAL A 308 -21.33 25.37 1.24
N THR A 309 -21.76 24.44 2.08
CA THR A 309 -22.46 24.67 3.35
C THR A 309 -21.59 25.38 4.39
N TRP A 310 -20.26 25.37 4.24
CA TRP A 310 -19.34 26.10 5.13
C TRP A 310 -19.61 27.60 5.20
N LYS A 311 -20.25 28.20 4.19
CA LYS A 311 -20.62 29.62 4.20
C LYS A 311 -21.63 30.00 5.29
N TYR A 312 -22.38 29.03 5.80
CA TYR A 312 -23.45 29.22 6.78
C TYR A 312 -23.10 28.66 8.16
N LEU A 313 -21.88 28.13 8.33
CA LEU A 313 -21.39 27.54 9.56
C LEU A 313 -20.59 28.57 10.37
N SER A 314 -20.60 28.43 11.70
CA SER A 314 -19.77 29.29 12.54
C SER A 314 -18.28 28.95 12.38
N PRO A 315 -17.36 29.88 12.69
CA PRO A 315 -15.92 29.60 12.63
C PRO A 315 -15.48 28.38 13.45
N LEU A 316 -16.13 28.13 14.60
CA LEU A 316 -15.90 26.96 15.44
C LEU A 316 -16.32 25.66 14.72
N ASP A 317 -17.44 25.67 14.01
CA ASP A 317 -17.95 24.51 13.29
C ASP A 317 -17.05 24.14 12.10
N ILE A 318 -16.55 25.16 11.39
CA ILE A 318 -15.57 24.99 10.32
C ILE A 318 -14.28 24.40 10.87
N PHE A 319 -13.81 24.90 12.02
CA PHE A 319 -12.65 24.33 12.71
C PHE A 319 -12.86 22.86 13.08
N VAL A 320 -14.01 22.50 13.65
CA VAL A 320 -14.34 21.12 14.03
C VAL A 320 -14.34 20.19 12.80
N ILE A 321 -14.97 20.59 11.70
CA ILE A 321 -15.02 19.81 10.46
C ILE A 321 -13.61 19.64 9.87
N GLY A 322 -12.83 20.72 9.81
CA GLY A 322 -11.46 20.69 9.31
C GLY A 322 -10.53 19.82 10.16
N TYR A 323 -10.64 19.92 11.48
CA TYR A 323 -9.87 19.14 12.43
C TYR A 323 -10.13 17.64 12.27
N ILE A 324 -11.40 17.24 12.22
CA ILE A 324 -11.79 15.83 12.03
C ILE A 324 -11.30 15.33 10.68
N LYS A 325 -11.52 16.08 9.60
CA LYS A 325 -11.06 15.68 8.25
C LYS A 325 -9.55 15.46 8.19
N MET A 326 -8.76 16.36 8.80
CA MET A 326 -7.29 16.26 8.81
C MET A 326 -6.77 15.08 9.62
N GLN A 327 -7.45 14.72 10.71
CA GLN A 327 -7.04 13.60 11.56
C GLN A 327 -7.45 12.22 10.98
N HIS A 328 -8.36 12.19 9.99
CA HIS A 328 -8.86 10.99 9.33
C HIS A 328 -8.39 10.82 7.87
N LEU A 329 -7.61 11.76 7.34
CA LEU A 329 -6.75 11.56 6.17
C LEU A 329 -5.45 10.88 6.60
#